data_AF-A0AB39REG6-F1
#
_entry.id   AF-A0AB39REG6-F1
#
_cell.length_a   1.000
_cell.length_b   1.000
_cell.length_c   1.000
_cell.angle_alpha   90.00
_cell.angle_beta   90.00
_cell.angle_gamma   90.00
#
_symmetry.space_group_name_H-M   'P 1'
#
loop_
_entity.id
_entity.type
_entity.pdbx_description
1 polymer ?
#
loop_
_entity_poly.entity_id
_entity_poly.type
_entity_poly.pdbx_seq_one_letter_code
_entity_poly.pdbx_strand_id
1 'polypeptide(L)'
;MRQHHRTPRLLVTLLLVAAAGISAVGAAPPAADRTATPLGQVVPAPASVHASGPAYRITSDTRIRIDDDSREARRVGEYLADILRPSTGYRLPVTSHDGGSIRLRLGGTGLGDEGYRLDSGRDGVTITAGKPAGLFHGVQTLRQLLPASVEKNSPQPGPWLVAGGTIKDTPRYGYRGAMLDVSRHFFTVSQVKRYIDELALYKVNKLHLHLSDDQGWRIAIDSWPRLATYGGSTQVGGGQGGYYTKAQYKEIVQYAASRYLEVVPEIDMPGHTNAALASYAQLNCDGVAPSLYTGTDVGFSSLCVAKPVTYDFVDDVIRELAAITPGTYIHVGGDEAHSTSHADYVAFMDKVQPIVAKYGKTVIGWHQLTGATPAKGAIAQYWGLDDTSAEEKAQVAKAAQNGTGLVLSPADRLYLDMKYTADTPLGQDWAGLVEVKRSYDWDPGNYLPGAPSSAIRGVEAPLWTETILNSAHIDYMTFPRLPGAAELGWSPASTHDWDTYKVRLAAQGPRWEALGIGYYRSPQVPWPASR
;
A
#
# COMPACT_ATOMS: atom_id res chain seq x y z
N MET A 1 -63.88 15.98 83.44
CA MET A 1 -65.07 15.78 82.58
C MET A 1 -64.63 14.99 81.35
N ARG A 2 -65.09 13.74 81.20
CA ARG A 2 -66.05 13.28 80.16
C ARG A 2 -65.55 13.58 78.72
N GLN A 3 -65.56 12.70 77.72
CA GLN A 3 -66.20 11.41 77.49
C GLN A 3 -65.65 10.85 76.15
N HIS A 4 -65.82 9.55 75.92
CA HIS A 4 -65.66 8.85 74.64
C HIS A 4 -66.39 9.53 73.45
N HIS A 5 -65.88 9.38 72.22
CA HIS A 5 -66.56 8.63 71.14
C HIS A 5 -65.82 8.64 69.77
N ARG A 6 -66.20 7.65 68.95
CA ARG A 6 -65.69 7.29 67.63
C ARG A 6 -66.30 8.14 66.49
N THR A 7 -65.51 8.34 65.43
CA THR A 7 -65.84 8.49 63.97
C THR A 7 -66.82 9.59 63.50
N PRO A 8 -66.56 10.29 62.36
CA PRO A 8 -66.98 9.76 61.05
C PRO A 8 -66.12 10.15 59.81
N ARG A 9 -66.51 9.54 58.69
CA ARG A 9 -66.04 9.66 57.29
C ARG A 9 -66.20 11.07 56.72
N LEU A 10 -65.37 11.41 55.74
CA LEU A 10 -65.72 12.36 54.67
C LEU A 10 -65.21 11.84 53.32
N LEU A 11 -66.14 11.72 52.38
CA LEU A 11 -65.93 11.45 50.96
C LEU A 11 -65.18 12.61 50.30
N VAL A 12 -64.21 12.29 49.44
CA VAL A 12 -63.89 13.12 48.28
C VAL A 12 -63.74 12.20 47.07
N THR A 13 -64.62 12.41 46.10
CA THR A 13 -64.64 11.81 44.76
C THR A 13 -63.54 12.45 43.93
N LEU A 14 -62.66 11.67 43.29
CA LEU A 14 -61.82 12.16 42.19
C LEU A 14 -61.74 11.13 41.06
N LEU A 15 -61.91 11.63 39.84
CA LEU A 15 -62.03 10.91 38.57
C LEU A 15 -60.86 9.96 38.29
N LEU A 16 -61.18 8.75 37.86
CA LEU A 16 -60.28 7.84 37.15
C LEU A 16 -60.22 8.22 35.67
N VAL A 17 -59.07 8.71 35.20
CA VAL A 17 -58.70 8.73 33.79
C VAL A 17 -57.97 7.42 33.48
N ALA A 18 -58.58 6.58 32.66
CA ALA A 18 -57.95 5.37 32.15
C ALA A 18 -56.94 5.75 31.04
N ALA A 19 -55.64 5.67 31.35
CA ALA A 19 -54.58 5.70 30.34
C ALA A 19 -54.31 4.28 29.84
N ALA A 20 -54.66 4.02 28.59
CA ALA A 20 -54.31 2.79 27.88
C ALA A 20 -52.79 2.72 27.68
N GLY A 21 -52.14 1.75 28.32
CA GLY A 21 -50.73 1.44 28.10
C GLY A 21 -50.54 0.80 26.74
N ILE A 22 -50.05 1.57 25.77
CA ILE A 22 -49.51 1.05 24.52
C ILE A 22 -48.10 0.53 24.84
N SER A 23 -47.95 -0.79 24.90
CA SER A 23 -46.64 -1.45 24.91
C SER A 23 -45.95 -1.12 23.59
N ALA A 24 -45.03 -0.16 23.61
CA ALA A 24 -44.10 0.07 22.53
C ALA A 24 -43.21 -1.17 22.41
N VAL A 25 -43.55 -2.05 21.46
CA VAL A 25 -42.64 -3.08 20.98
C VAL A 25 -41.41 -2.34 20.46
N GLY A 26 -40.30 -2.41 21.21
CA GLY A 26 -39.03 -1.85 20.79
C GLY A 26 -38.72 -2.39 19.40
N ALA A 27 -38.60 -1.49 18.42
CA ALA A 27 -38.13 -1.86 17.10
C ALA A 27 -36.77 -2.54 17.26
N ALA A 28 -36.67 -3.79 16.80
CA ALA A 28 -35.39 -4.47 16.70
C ALA A 28 -34.41 -3.56 15.93
N PRO A 29 -33.12 -3.51 16.31
CA PRO A 29 -32.13 -2.78 15.53
C PRO A 29 -32.20 -3.21 14.06
N PRO A 30 -31.97 -2.29 13.11
CA PRO A 30 -32.08 -2.60 11.68
C PRO A 30 -31.25 -3.85 11.38
N ALA A 31 -31.89 -4.84 10.75
CA ALA A 31 -31.26 -6.10 10.43
C ALA A 31 -29.97 -5.82 9.65
N ALA A 32 -28.83 -6.29 10.17
CA ALA A 32 -27.57 -6.33 9.44
C ALA A 32 -27.83 -6.93 8.05
N ASP A 33 -27.22 -6.34 7.01
CA ASP A 33 -27.40 -6.69 5.59
C ASP A 33 -27.49 -8.21 5.43
N ARG A 34 -28.69 -8.71 5.16
CA ARG A 34 -28.95 -10.14 4.97
C ARG A 34 -28.53 -10.60 3.58
N THR A 35 -28.05 -9.70 2.74
CA THR A 35 -27.64 -9.94 1.36
C THR A 35 -26.12 -9.98 1.27
N ALA A 36 -25.59 -10.97 0.56
CA ALA A 36 -24.16 -11.07 0.31
C ALA A 36 -23.67 -9.91 -0.57
N THR A 37 -22.44 -9.45 -0.33
CA THR A 37 -21.73 -8.52 -1.24
C THR A 37 -21.69 -9.11 -2.64
N PRO A 38 -22.11 -8.39 -3.71
CA PRO A 38 -22.02 -8.88 -5.08
C PRO A 38 -20.61 -9.37 -5.43
N LEU A 39 -20.49 -10.49 -6.15
CA LEU A 39 -19.22 -11.17 -6.39
C LEU A 39 -18.16 -10.29 -7.10
N GLY A 40 -18.60 -9.32 -7.90
CA GLY A 40 -17.72 -8.37 -8.59
C GLY A 40 -17.47 -7.06 -7.85
N GLN A 41 -18.05 -6.85 -6.67
CA GLN A 41 -17.88 -5.61 -5.88
C GLN A 41 -16.60 -5.66 -5.03
N VAL A 42 -15.46 -5.82 -5.69
CA VAL A 42 -14.13 -5.86 -5.07
C VAL A 42 -13.16 -4.94 -5.81
N VAL A 43 -12.12 -4.49 -5.12
CA VAL A 43 -11.03 -3.66 -5.67
C VAL A 43 -9.70 -4.36 -5.37
N PRO A 44 -8.82 -4.63 -6.35
CA PRO A 44 -9.00 -4.46 -7.79
C PRO A 44 -10.15 -5.26 -8.42
N ALA A 45 -10.71 -4.77 -9.53
CA ALA A 45 -11.68 -5.50 -10.35
C ALA A 45 -11.08 -6.83 -10.85
N PRO A 46 -11.71 -7.98 -10.61
CA PRO A 46 -11.14 -9.26 -11.01
C PRO A 46 -11.17 -9.43 -12.54
N ALA A 47 -10.19 -10.17 -13.08
CA ALA A 47 -10.12 -10.41 -14.52
C ALA A 47 -11.37 -11.12 -15.10
N SER A 48 -12.03 -11.97 -14.31
CA SER A 48 -13.28 -12.63 -14.69
C SER A 48 -14.14 -12.92 -13.47
N VAL A 49 -15.43 -12.58 -13.56
CA VAL A 49 -16.44 -12.82 -12.52
C VAL A 49 -17.65 -13.50 -13.15
N HIS A 50 -18.07 -14.64 -12.60
CA HIS A 50 -19.30 -15.33 -12.97
C HIS A 50 -20.14 -15.60 -11.72
N ALA A 51 -21.09 -14.73 -11.43
CA ALA A 51 -22.00 -14.89 -10.29
C ALA A 51 -23.05 -15.97 -10.58
N SER A 52 -23.19 -16.95 -9.68
CA SER A 52 -24.15 -18.05 -9.86
C SER A 52 -24.39 -18.83 -8.57
N GLY A 53 -25.60 -19.34 -8.38
CA GLY A 53 -25.93 -20.21 -7.25
C GLY A 53 -26.05 -19.49 -5.90
N PRO A 54 -26.29 -20.24 -4.81
CA PRO A 54 -26.47 -19.67 -3.48
C PRO A 54 -25.14 -19.21 -2.86
N ALA A 55 -25.22 -18.22 -1.96
CA ALA A 55 -24.09 -17.79 -1.16
C ALA A 55 -23.61 -18.88 -0.18
N TYR A 56 -22.31 -18.88 0.11
CA TYR A 56 -21.74 -19.59 1.25
C TYR A 56 -21.94 -18.79 2.55
N ARG A 57 -22.07 -19.48 3.68
CA ARG A 57 -22.14 -18.86 5.01
C ARG A 57 -21.08 -19.48 5.93
N ILE A 58 -20.17 -18.65 6.46
CA ILE A 58 -19.27 -19.07 7.53
C ILE A 58 -20.08 -19.26 8.81
N THR A 59 -19.84 -20.38 9.49
CA THR A 59 -20.46 -20.76 10.77
C THR A 59 -19.39 -21.18 11.78
N SER A 60 -19.79 -21.44 13.02
CA SER A 60 -18.91 -21.95 14.07
C SER A 60 -18.23 -23.28 13.72
N ASP A 61 -18.81 -24.05 12.80
CA ASP A 61 -18.31 -25.35 12.37
C ASP A 61 -17.37 -25.26 11.16
N THR A 62 -17.22 -24.06 10.58
CA THR A 62 -16.31 -23.84 9.46
C THR A 62 -14.86 -24.14 9.87
N ARG A 63 -14.15 -24.83 8.98
CA ARG A 63 -12.73 -25.14 9.08
C ARG A 63 -12.02 -24.63 7.84
N ILE A 64 -10.77 -24.20 8.00
CA ILE A 64 -9.90 -23.80 6.91
C ILE A 64 -9.03 -25.01 6.56
N ARG A 65 -9.33 -25.65 5.43
CA ARG A 65 -8.57 -26.77 4.89
C ARG A 65 -7.44 -26.26 4.00
N ILE A 66 -6.25 -26.80 4.19
CA ILE A 66 -5.15 -26.69 3.23
C ILE A 66 -4.96 -28.05 2.57
N ASP A 67 -4.81 -28.06 1.25
CA ASP A 67 -4.40 -29.27 0.55
C ASP A 67 -2.89 -29.39 0.66
N ASP A 68 -2.45 -30.49 1.28
CA ASP A 68 -1.06 -30.83 1.61
C ASP A 68 -0.53 -30.17 2.89
N ASP A 69 0.43 -30.82 3.56
CA ASP A 69 1.17 -30.25 4.72
C ASP A 69 2.17 -29.16 4.28
N SER A 70 1.83 -28.40 3.23
CA SER A 70 2.58 -27.26 2.76
C SER A 70 2.63 -26.19 3.84
N ARG A 71 3.84 -25.93 4.35
CA ARG A 71 4.09 -24.86 5.33
C ARG A 71 3.60 -23.51 4.81
N GLU A 72 3.77 -23.23 3.51
CA GLU A 72 3.32 -21.97 2.89
C GLU A 72 1.80 -21.87 2.84
N ALA A 73 1.10 -22.93 2.43
CA ALA A 73 -0.37 -22.94 2.43
C ALA A 73 -0.93 -22.80 3.85
N ARG A 74 -0.29 -23.44 4.84
CA ARG A 74 -0.64 -23.29 6.26
C ARG A 74 -0.50 -21.85 6.74
N ARG A 75 0.58 -21.14 6.36
CA ARG A 75 0.77 -19.73 6.73
C ARG A 75 -0.34 -18.83 6.15
N VAL A 76 -0.76 -19.06 4.91
CA VAL A 76 -1.91 -18.33 4.32
C VAL A 76 -3.21 -18.69 5.04
N GLY A 77 -3.39 -19.96 5.41
CA GLY A 77 -4.54 -20.43 6.18
C GLY A 77 -4.63 -19.79 7.57
N GLU A 78 -3.52 -19.71 8.31
CA GLU A 78 -3.48 -19.04 9.61
C GLU A 78 -3.65 -17.54 9.49
N TYR A 79 -3.06 -16.90 8.47
CA TYR A 79 -3.32 -15.49 8.17
C TYR A 79 -4.82 -15.21 7.97
N LEU A 80 -5.51 -16.03 7.17
CA LEU A 80 -6.96 -15.92 7.00
C LEU A 80 -7.70 -16.15 8.33
N ALA A 81 -7.30 -17.16 9.11
CA ALA A 81 -7.92 -17.45 10.38
C ALA A 81 -7.79 -16.29 11.37
N ASP A 82 -6.62 -15.65 11.44
CA ASP A 82 -6.34 -14.52 12.32
C ASP A 82 -7.17 -13.27 11.96
N ILE A 83 -7.51 -13.09 10.69
CA ILE A 83 -8.46 -12.04 10.25
C ILE A 83 -9.88 -12.37 10.72
N LEU A 84 -10.31 -13.62 10.57
CA LEU A 84 -11.71 -14.01 10.79
C LEU A 84 -12.05 -14.24 12.27
N ARG A 85 -11.12 -14.75 13.08
CA ARG A 85 -11.37 -15.13 14.49
C ARG A 85 -11.90 -13.97 15.35
N PRO A 86 -11.33 -12.74 15.31
CA PRO A 86 -11.77 -11.65 16.19
C PRO A 86 -13.23 -11.26 15.97
N SER A 87 -13.63 -11.06 14.71
CA SER A 87 -14.97 -10.61 14.35
C SER A 87 -16.00 -11.72 14.39
N THR A 88 -15.64 -12.96 14.02
CA THR A 88 -16.61 -14.07 14.03
C THR A 88 -16.80 -14.66 15.43
N GLY A 89 -15.77 -14.60 16.29
CA GLY A 89 -15.70 -15.35 17.55
C GLY A 89 -15.58 -16.87 17.35
N TYR A 90 -15.37 -17.35 16.11
CA TYR A 90 -15.28 -18.76 15.78
C TYR A 90 -13.84 -19.27 15.91
N ARG A 91 -13.69 -20.58 16.13
CA ARG A 91 -12.35 -21.21 16.27
C ARG A 91 -11.57 -21.24 14.96
N LEU A 92 -12.25 -21.57 13.86
CA LEU A 92 -11.69 -21.67 12.50
C LEU A 92 -10.33 -22.40 12.48
N PRO A 93 -10.28 -23.68 12.86
CA PRO A 93 -9.03 -24.43 12.89
C PRO A 93 -8.49 -24.62 11.46
N VAL A 94 -7.17 -24.47 11.30
CA VAL A 94 -6.46 -24.75 10.05
C VAL A 94 -5.99 -26.21 10.05
N THR A 95 -6.51 -27.00 9.13
CA THR A 95 -6.31 -28.47 9.07
C THR A 95 -5.90 -28.95 7.68
N SER A 96 -5.16 -30.05 7.62
CA SER A 96 -4.86 -30.80 6.38
C SER A 96 -5.79 -32.01 6.17
N HIS A 97 -6.66 -32.33 7.13
CA HIS A 97 -7.61 -33.44 7.05
C HIS A 97 -8.86 -33.10 6.23
N ASP A 98 -9.56 -34.15 5.77
CA ASP A 98 -10.84 -34.01 5.08
C ASP A 98 -11.92 -33.33 5.95
N GLY A 99 -12.83 -32.61 5.30
CA GLY A 99 -13.88 -31.81 5.95
C GLY A 99 -13.43 -30.39 6.30
N GLY A 100 -13.50 -29.48 5.32
CA GLY A 100 -13.34 -28.05 5.53
C GLY A 100 -14.08 -27.26 4.46
N SER A 101 -14.88 -26.30 4.90
CA SER A 101 -15.77 -25.51 4.04
C SER A 101 -15.09 -24.26 3.47
N ILE A 102 -13.93 -23.86 3.99
CA ILE A 102 -13.01 -22.97 3.28
C ILE A 102 -11.77 -23.79 2.92
N ARG A 103 -11.42 -23.88 1.64
CA ARG A 103 -10.30 -24.70 1.15
C ARG A 103 -9.29 -23.83 0.41
N LEU A 104 -8.02 -23.91 0.81
CA LEU A 104 -6.88 -23.27 0.15
C LEU A 104 -6.04 -24.34 -0.51
N ARG A 105 -5.95 -24.32 -1.84
CA ARG A 105 -5.35 -25.39 -2.63
C ARG A 105 -4.24 -24.88 -3.53
N LEU A 106 -3.03 -25.40 -3.34
CA LEU A 106 -1.99 -25.27 -4.35
C LEU A 106 -2.22 -26.29 -5.47
N GLY A 107 -2.16 -25.84 -6.72
CA GLY A 107 -2.36 -26.71 -7.87
C GLY A 107 -2.34 -25.95 -9.19
N GLY A 108 -2.23 -26.68 -10.30
CA GLY A 108 -2.17 -26.09 -11.63
C GLY A 108 -3.48 -25.38 -12.01
N THR A 109 -3.50 -24.05 -11.91
CA THR A 109 -4.61 -23.21 -12.40
C THR A 109 -4.39 -22.67 -13.81
N GLY A 110 -3.13 -22.61 -14.26
CA GLY A 110 -2.74 -21.89 -15.48
C GLY A 110 -2.79 -20.37 -15.35
N LEU A 111 -2.88 -19.84 -14.12
CA LEU A 111 -3.04 -18.40 -13.83
C LEU A 111 -1.75 -17.71 -13.37
N GLY A 112 -0.59 -18.29 -13.66
CA GLY A 112 0.72 -17.74 -13.28
C GLY A 112 1.01 -17.79 -11.77
N ASP A 113 1.98 -16.99 -11.35
CA ASP A 113 2.52 -17.01 -9.97
C ASP A 113 1.64 -16.25 -8.96
N GLU A 114 0.86 -15.27 -9.43
CA GLU A 114 0.07 -14.39 -8.55
C GLU A 114 -1.44 -14.60 -8.71
N GLY A 115 -1.88 -15.33 -9.73
CA GLY A 115 -3.29 -15.53 -10.03
C GLY A 115 -3.93 -16.66 -9.22
N TYR A 116 -5.26 -16.59 -9.11
CA TYR A 116 -6.07 -17.55 -8.38
C TYR A 116 -7.45 -17.73 -9.00
N ARG A 117 -8.08 -18.85 -8.64
CA ARG A 117 -9.49 -19.10 -8.85
C ARG A 117 -10.17 -19.19 -7.49
N LEU A 118 -11.27 -18.45 -7.31
CA LEU A 118 -12.14 -18.55 -6.13
C LEU A 118 -13.49 -19.10 -6.59
N ASP A 119 -13.91 -20.23 -6.04
CA ASP A 119 -15.25 -20.81 -6.22
C ASP A 119 -16.00 -20.71 -4.90
N SER A 120 -17.25 -20.25 -4.93
CA SER A 120 -18.11 -20.08 -3.76
C SER A 120 -19.50 -20.66 -4.03
N GLY A 121 -20.05 -21.40 -3.07
CA GLY A 121 -21.38 -21.98 -3.15
C GLY A 121 -21.87 -22.49 -1.80
N ARG A 122 -23.02 -23.15 -1.77
CA ARG A 122 -23.65 -23.66 -0.52
C ARG A 122 -22.67 -24.46 0.36
N ASP A 123 -21.83 -25.27 -0.27
CA ASP A 123 -20.99 -26.25 0.42
C ASP A 123 -19.64 -25.68 0.89
N GLY A 124 -19.25 -24.49 0.41
CA GLY A 124 -17.98 -23.89 0.78
C GLY A 124 -17.44 -22.82 -0.17
N VAL A 125 -16.24 -22.37 0.17
CA VAL A 125 -15.37 -21.53 -0.66
C VAL A 125 -14.07 -22.30 -0.92
N THR A 126 -13.63 -22.37 -2.17
CA THR A 126 -12.32 -22.92 -2.54
C THR A 126 -11.50 -21.86 -3.27
N ILE A 127 -10.29 -21.59 -2.79
CA ILE A 127 -9.29 -20.77 -3.47
C ILE A 127 -8.19 -21.70 -3.98
N THR A 128 -7.99 -21.74 -5.29
CA THR A 128 -6.94 -22.52 -5.95
C THR A 128 -5.93 -21.59 -6.61
N ALA A 129 -4.63 -21.85 -6.44
CA ALA A 129 -3.57 -21.05 -7.08
C ALA A 129 -2.33 -21.89 -7.41
N GLY A 130 -1.52 -21.43 -8.38
CA GLY A 130 -0.27 -22.08 -8.76
C GLY A 130 0.86 -21.89 -7.74
N LYS A 131 0.82 -20.80 -6.97
CA LYS A 131 1.80 -20.45 -5.92
C LYS A 131 1.10 -19.88 -4.67
N PRO A 132 1.80 -19.83 -3.53
CA PRO A 132 1.24 -19.26 -2.29
C PRO A 132 0.79 -17.79 -2.41
N ALA A 133 1.44 -16.97 -3.24
CA ALA A 133 1.03 -15.58 -3.47
C ALA A 133 -0.39 -15.48 -4.06
N GLY A 134 -0.74 -16.35 -5.01
CA GLY A 134 -2.10 -16.41 -5.54
C GLY A 134 -3.14 -16.81 -4.48
N LEU A 135 -2.81 -17.73 -3.56
CA LEU A 135 -3.71 -18.04 -2.43
C LEU A 135 -3.94 -16.79 -1.56
N PHE A 136 -2.86 -16.07 -1.25
CA PHE A 136 -2.92 -14.85 -0.46
C PHE A 136 -3.76 -13.76 -1.16
N HIS A 137 -3.58 -13.54 -2.46
CA HIS A 137 -4.41 -12.61 -3.23
C HIS A 137 -5.89 -13.01 -3.24
N GLY A 138 -6.19 -14.31 -3.35
CA GLY A 138 -7.55 -14.82 -3.24
C GLY A 138 -8.17 -14.58 -1.85
N VAL A 139 -7.37 -14.65 -0.79
CA VAL A 139 -7.81 -14.29 0.57
C VAL A 139 -8.18 -12.80 0.66
N GLN A 140 -7.44 -11.90 0.01
CA GLN A 140 -7.81 -10.47 0.01
C GLN A 140 -9.16 -10.22 -0.68
N THR A 141 -9.42 -10.95 -1.77
CA THR A 141 -10.75 -10.92 -2.43
C THR A 141 -11.84 -11.49 -1.53
N LEU A 142 -11.60 -12.65 -0.89
CA LEU A 142 -12.55 -13.25 0.06
C LEU A 142 -12.90 -12.29 1.21
N ARG A 143 -11.90 -11.60 1.76
CA ARG A 143 -12.07 -10.60 2.81
C ARG A 143 -13.01 -9.48 2.37
N GLN A 144 -12.91 -9.02 1.11
CA GLN A 144 -13.80 -8.00 0.55
C GLN A 144 -15.22 -8.49 0.27
N LEU A 145 -15.39 -9.78 -0.06
CA LEU A 145 -16.70 -10.39 -0.26
C LEU A 145 -17.48 -10.59 1.05
N LEU A 146 -16.78 -10.68 2.18
CA LEU A 146 -17.39 -10.68 3.52
C LEU A 146 -17.86 -9.27 3.91
N PRO A 147 -18.86 -9.15 4.80
CA PRO A 147 -19.32 -7.84 5.27
C PRO A 147 -18.19 -7.08 5.98
N ALA A 148 -18.23 -5.74 5.95
CA ALA A 148 -17.19 -4.89 6.56
C ALA A 148 -16.96 -5.17 8.06
N SER A 149 -17.96 -5.70 8.76
CA SER A 149 -17.85 -6.15 10.15
C SER A 149 -16.80 -7.24 10.36
N VAL A 150 -16.34 -7.92 9.30
CA VAL A 150 -15.27 -8.92 9.38
C VAL A 150 -13.96 -8.33 9.90
N GLU A 151 -13.77 -7.02 9.73
CA GLU A 151 -12.56 -6.31 10.15
C GLU A 151 -12.56 -5.89 11.63
N LYS A 152 -13.70 -6.03 12.33
CA LYS A 152 -13.78 -5.64 13.74
C LYS A 152 -12.94 -6.59 14.60
N ASN A 153 -12.28 -6.03 15.61
CA ASN A 153 -11.45 -6.75 16.57
C ASN A 153 -12.25 -7.41 17.72
N SER A 154 -13.58 -7.50 17.61
CA SER A 154 -14.48 -8.07 18.61
C SER A 154 -15.65 -8.80 17.95
N PRO A 155 -16.25 -9.80 18.61
CA PRO A 155 -17.30 -10.62 18.00
C PRO A 155 -18.49 -9.80 17.49
N GLN A 156 -18.96 -10.12 16.29
CA GLN A 156 -20.06 -9.49 15.58
C GLN A 156 -21.12 -10.54 15.21
N PRO A 157 -22.39 -10.14 15.07
CA PRO A 157 -23.50 -11.08 14.85
C PRO A 157 -23.50 -11.78 13.46
N GLY A 158 -22.69 -11.32 12.50
CA GLY A 158 -22.80 -11.73 11.10
C GLY A 158 -24.10 -11.20 10.44
N PRO A 159 -24.68 -11.90 9.44
CA PRO A 159 -24.23 -13.17 8.88
C PRO A 159 -22.96 -13.04 8.03
N TRP A 160 -22.11 -14.07 8.07
CA TRP A 160 -20.84 -14.11 7.34
C TRP A 160 -21.01 -14.72 5.95
N LEU A 161 -21.58 -13.94 5.03
CA LEU A 161 -21.94 -14.40 3.69
C LEU A 161 -20.85 -14.11 2.66
N VAL A 162 -20.68 -15.04 1.72
CA VAL A 162 -19.84 -14.88 0.52
C VAL A 162 -20.70 -15.21 -0.70
N ALA A 163 -20.84 -14.29 -1.65
CA ALA A 163 -21.68 -14.51 -2.83
C ALA A 163 -21.26 -15.78 -3.59
N GLY A 164 -22.26 -16.47 -4.18
CA GLY A 164 -22.05 -17.67 -4.97
C GLY A 164 -21.52 -17.36 -6.37
N GLY A 165 -20.61 -18.20 -6.87
CA GLY A 165 -20.07 -18.12 -8.22
C GLY A 165 -18.57 -18.39 -8.28
N THR A 166 -17.96 -18.01 -9.40
CA THR A 166 -16.54 -18.22 -9.66
C THR A 166 -15.87 -16.90 -10.05
N ILE A 167 -14.70 -16.64 -9.46
CA ILE A 167 -13.76 -15.61 -9.87
C ILE A 167 -12.51 -16.31 -10.42
N LYS A 168 -12.01 -15.86 -11.57
CA LYS A 168 -10.67 -16.20 -12.06
C LYS A 168 -9.92 -14.90 -12.24
N ASP A 169 -8.76 -14.79 -11.60
CA ASP A 169 -8.11 -13.50 -11.43
C ASP A 169 -6.60 -13.60 -11.57
N THR A 170 -6.01 -12.66 -12.29
CA THR A 170 -4.58 -12.57 -12.62
C THR A 170 -4.20 -11.10 -12.78
N PRO A 171 -3.01 -10.67 -12.31
CA PRO A 171 -2.58 -9.30 -12.51
C PRO A 171 -2.26 -9.00 -13.97
N ARG A 172 -2.56 -7.76 -14.39
CA ARG A 172 -2.15 -7.19 -15.67
C ARG A 172 -0.64 -6.92 -15.74
N TYR A 173 -0.07 -6.44 -14.63
CA TYR A 173 1.33 -6.04 -14.54
C TYR A 173 2.05 -6.76 -13.39
N GLY A 174 3.34 -7.07 -13.60
CA GLY A 174 4.18 -7.75 -12.60
C GLY A 174 4.68 -6.83 -11.48
N TYR A 175 4.74 -5.52 -11.72
CA TYR A 175 5.14 -4.51 -10.73
C TYR A 175 3.92 -3.70 -10.27
N ARG A 176 3.57 -3.79 -8.99
CA ARG A 176 2.48 -3.01 -8.38
C ARG A 176 3.00 -2.47 -7.05
N GLY A 177 3.55 -1.26 -7.11
CA GLY A 177 4.27 -0.67 -6.00
C GLY A 177 3.47 0.37 -5.22
N ALA A 178 3.89 0.56 -3.98
CA ALA A 178 3.67 1.79 -3.24
C ALA A 178 4.98 2.17 -2.56
N MET A 179 5.31 3.46 -2.56
CA MET A 179 6.51 3.98 -1.89
C MET A 179 6.11 4.66 -0.59
N LEU A 180 6.88 4.43 0.46
CA LEU A 180 6.86 5.24 1.67
C LEU A 180 8.19 5.97 1.82
N ASP A 181 8.15 7.29 1.79
CA ASP A 181 9.26 8.12 2.21
C ASP A 181 9.36 8.10 3.74
N VAL A 182 10.52 7.66 4.22
CA VAL A 182 10.85 7.64 5.65
C VAL A 182 12.01 8.59 5.96
N SER A 183 12.48 9.31 4.94
CA SER A 183 13.57 10.27 5.00
C SER A 183 13.08 11.65 5.42
N ARG A 184 12.01 12.19 4.82
CA ARG A 184 11.50 13.52 5.19
C ARG A 184 10.91 13.51 6.60
N HIS A 185 10.14 12.48 6.96
CA HIS A 185 9.74 12.15 8.33
C HIS A 185 9.97 10.68 8.63
N PHE A 186 10.56 10.35 9.79
CA PHE A 186 10.83 8.96 10.13
C PHE A 186 9.60 8.23 10.67
N PHE A 187 9.38 7.00 10.20
CA PHE A 187 8.33 6.10 10.69
C PHE A 187 8.92 4.86 11.33
N THR A 188 8.40 4.49 12.49
CA THR A 188 8.83 3.29 13.23
C THR A 188 8.52 2.00 12.47
N VAL A 189 9.19 0.90 12.82
CA VAL A 189 8.92 -0.45 12.26
C VAL A 189 7.43 -0.81 12.34
N SER A 190 6.76 -0.51 13.46
CA SER A 190 5.32 -0.76 13.62
C SER A 190 4.45 0.05 12.65
N GLN A 191 4.82 1.29 12.35
CA GLN A 191 4.08 2.13 11.41
C GLN A 191 4.28 1.64 9.97
N VAL A 192 5.50 1.24 9.60
CA VAL A 192 5.77 0.62 8.30
C VAL A 192 5.02 -0.72 8.16
N LYS A 193 4.98 -1.55 9.21
CA LYS A 193 4.20 -2.80 9.21
C LYS A 193 2.70 -2.54 9.02
N ARG A 194 2.16 -1.51 9.67
CA ARG A 194 0.77 -1.10 9.46
C ARG A 194 0.51 -0.71 8.00
N TYR A 195 1.39 0.11 7.41
CA TYR A 195 1.30 0.46 6.00
C TYR A 195 1.36 -0.78 5.10
N ILE A 196 2.26 -1.75 5.37
CA ILE A 196 2.30 -3.04 4.65
C ILE A 196 0.96 -3.78 4.70
N ASP A 197 0.29 -3.82 5.85
CA ASP A 197 -1.02 -4.49 5.99
C ASP A 197 -2.11 -3.75 5.17
N GLU A 198 -2.03 -2.42 5.07
CA GLU A 198 -2.90 -1.59 4.24
C GLU A 198 -2.65 -1.81 2.73
N LEU A 199 -1.40 -1.92 2.30
CA LEU A 199 -1.01 -2.25 0.92
C LEU A 199 -1.52 -3.66 0.52
N ALA A 200 -1.38 -4.62 1.43
CA ALA A 200 -1.75 -6.02 1.19
C ALA A 200 -3.23 -6.21 0.85
N LEU A 201 -4.13 -5.34 1.35
CA LEU A 201 -5.56 -5.35 1.03
C LEU A 201 -5.85 -5.33 -0.48
N TYR A 202 -4.98 -4.66 -1.24
CA TYR A 202 -5.21 -4.34 -2.65
C TYR A 202 -4.25 -5.06 -3.59
N LYS A 203 -3.56 -6.11 -3.11
CA LYS A 203 -2.66 -6.94 -3.93
C LYS A 203 -1.45 -6.18 -4.51
N VAL A 204 -1.04 -5.11 -3.83
CA VAL A 204 0.28 -4.47 -4.01
C VAL A 204 1.35 -5.52 -3.69
N ASN A 205 2.39 -5.62 -4.53
CA ASN A 205 3.44 -6.64 -4.42
C ASN A 205 4.86 -6.08 -4.32
N LYS A 206 5.03 -4.75 -4.37
CA LYS A 206 6.29 -4.06 -4.08
C LYS A 206 6.07 -3.01 -3.00
N LEU A 207 6.95 -2.98 -2.02
CA LEU A 207 7.09 -1.86 -1.09
C LEU A 207 8.39 -1.16 -1.42
N HIS A 208 8.30 0.04 -1.98
CA HIS A 208 9.44 0.90 -2.17
C HIS A 208 9.68 1.71 -0.88
N LEU A 209 10.88 1.62 -0.30
CA LEU A 209 11.27 2.44 0.84
C LEU A 209 12.32 3.44 0.41
N HIS A 210 11.96 4.73 0.45
CA HIS A 210 12.89 5.82 0.22
C HIS A 210 13.65 6.10 1.53
N LEU A 211 14.87 5.55 1.64
CA LEU A 211 15.61 5.41 2.91
C LEU A 211 16.67 6.51 3.14
N SER A 212 16.98 7.32 2.13
CA SER A 212 17.91 8.43 2.30
C SER A 212 17.51 9.62 1.46
N ASP A 213 17.57 10.79 2.07
CA ASP A 213 17.34 12.06 1.40
C ASP A 213 18.20 13.16 2.07
N ASP A 214 17.96 14.42 1.71
CA ASP A 214 18.61 15.59 2.28
C ASP A 214 18.37 15.75 3.80
N GLN A 215 17.14 15.45 4.24
CA GLN A 215 16.73 15.62 5.65
C GLN A 215 17.04 14.43 6.55
N GLY A 216 17.38 13.27 5.98
CA GLY A 216 17.89 12.20 6.81
C GLY A 216 18.23 10.89 6.13
N TRP A 217 19.06 10.11 6.85
CA TRP A 217 19.52 8.80 6.43
C TRP A 217 19.00 7.71 7.38
N ARG A 218 18.27 6.72 6.84
CA ARG A 218 17.37 5.87 7.63
C ARG A 218 17.79 4.40 7.74
N ILE A 219 19.00 4.04 7.30
CA ILE A 219 19.51 2.66 7.40
C ILE A 219 20.92 2.62 7.98
N ALA A 220 21.16 1.76 8.96
CA ALA A 220 22.50 1.57 9.50
C ALA A 220 23.44 0.90 8.48
N ILE A 221 24.56 1.58 8.18
CA ILE A 221 25.67 1.08 7.35
C ILE A 221 26.90 1.00 8.25
N ASP A 222 27.45 -0.20 8.42
CA ASP A 222 28.49 -0.48 9.41
C ASP A 222 29.83 0.14 8.99
N SER A 223 30.17 0.15 7.69
CA SER A 223 31.36 0.82 7.19
C SER A 223 31.27 2.35 7.24
N TRP A 224 30.06 2.91 7.37
CA TRP A 224 29.80 4.35 7.44
C TRP A 224 28.83 4.68 8.60
N PRO A 225 29.19 4.43 9.87
CA PRO A 225 28.25 4.45 11.00
C PRO A 225 27.57 5.81 11.25
N ARG A 226 28.25 6.93 10.96
CA ARG A 226 27.68 8.28 11.14
C ARG A 226 26.49 8.58 10.23
N LEU A 227 26.30 7.85 9.12
CA LEU A 227 25.13 8.06 8.26
C LEU A 227 23.84 7.93 9.08
N ALA A 228 23.71 6.84 9.84
CA ALA A 228 22.56 6.61 10.71
C ALA A 228 22.63 7.46 11.99
N THR A 229 23.77 7.45 12.70
CA THR A 229 23.82 8.06 14.04
C THR A 229 23.82 9.59 14.03
N TYR A 230 24.24 10.22 12.93
CA TYR A 230 24.25 11.67 12.74
C TYR A 230 23.29 12.08 11.62
N GLY A 231 23.44 11.53 10.40
CA GLY A 231 22.53 11.81 9.29
C GLY A 231 21.07 11.41 9.57
N GLY A 232 20.83 10.44 10.44
CA GLY A 232 19.49 10.04 10.88
C GLY A 232 18.95 10.80 12.11
N SER A 233 19.70 11.74 12.70
CA SER A 233 19.36 12.31 14.01
C SER A 233 18.22 13.32 13.98
N THR A 234 17.88 13.86 12.80
CA THR A 234 16.78 14.82 12.61
C THR A 234 15.97 14.49 11.36
N GLN A 235 15.05 15.38 11.00
CA GLN A 235 14.11 15.25 9.88
C GLN A 235 13.55 16.65 9.51
N VAL A 236 12.61 16.73 8.56
CA VAL A 236 11.90 17.99 8.22
C VAL A 236 11.31 18.62 9.49
N GLY A 237 11.39 19.95 9.60
CA GLY A 237 10.92 20.71 10.77
C GLY A 237 11.80 20.58 12.02
N GLY A 238 12.88 19.79 11.95
CA GLY A 238 13.76 19.52 13.07
C GLY A 238 13.20 18.43 14.00
N GLY A 239 13.64 18.45 15.26
CA GLY A 239 13.27 17.41 16.22
C GLY A 239 14.01 16.10 15.99
N GLN A 240 13.55 15.07 16.71
CA GLN A 240 14.17 13.75 16.67
C GLN A 240 13.73 12.99 15.41
N GLY A 241 14.72 12.61 14.58
CA GLY A 241 14.50 11.70 13.47
C GLY A 241 14.50 10.23 13.91
N GLY A 242 15.19 9.41 13.14
CA GLY A 242 15.42 8.00 13.44
C GLY A 242 16.08 7.28 12.27
N TYR A 243 16.38 6.00 12.50
CA TYR A 243 16.89 5.10 11.48
C TYR A 243 16.57 3.65 11.87
N TYR A 244 16.59 2.76 10.89
CA TYR A 244 16.50 1.33 11.10
C TYR A 244 17.89 0.74 11.32
N THR A 245 18.06 0.01 12.41
CA THR A 245 19.14 -0.97 12.51
C THR A 245 18.98 -2.04 11.44
N LYS A 246 20.04 -2.76 11.09
CA LYS A 246 19.95 -3.90 10.15
C LYS A 246 18.95 -4.96 10.60
N ALA A 247 18.78 -5.15 11.92
CA ALA A 247 17.78 -6.08 12.46
C ALA A 247 16.34 -5.59 12.19
N GLN A 248 16.07 -4.31 12.44
CA GLN A 248 14.76 -3.70 12.17
C GLN A 248 14.42 -3.69 10.68
N TYR A 249 15.39 -3.39 9.81
CA TYR A 249 15.17 -3.46 8.36
C TYR A 249 14.87 -4.90 7.91
N LYS A 250 15.62 -5.89 8.40
CA LYS A 250 15.30 -7.32 8.14
C LYS A 250 13.92 -7.71 8.64
N GLU A 251 13.47 -7.17 9.78
CA GLU A 251 12.13 -7.39 10.31
C GLU A 251 11.05 -6.80 9.39
N ILE A 252 11.25 -5.58 8.86
CA ILE A 252 10.35 -4.97 7.86
C ILE A 252 10.28 -5.85 6.61
N VAL A 253 11.44 -6.24 6.07
CA VAL A 253 11.55 -7.12 4.90
C VAL A 253 10.84 -8.46 5.11
N GLN A 254 11.03 -9.10 6.26
CA GLN A 254 10.37 -10.36 6.59
C GLN A 254 8.85 -10.20 6.72
N TYR A 255 8.40 -9.10 7.31
CA TYR A 255 6.98 -8.80 7.44
C TYR A 255 6.34 -8.55 6.07
N ALA A 256 6.97 -7.73 5.22
CA ALA A 256 6.55 -7.49 3.84
C ALA A 256 6.46 -8.82 3.05
N ALA A 257 7.48 -9.67 3.14
CA ALA A 257 7.50 -10.97 2.49
C ALA A 257 6.36 -11.89 2.95
N SER A 258 5.97 -11.83 4.22
CA SER A 258 4.82 -12.58 4.74
C SER A 258 3.46 -12.13 4.16
N ARG A 259 3.41 -10.91 3.60
CA ARG A 259 2.29 -10.36 2.83
C ARG A 259 2.52 -10.42 1.32
N TYR A 260 3.58 -11.10 0.87
CA TYR A 260 3.98 -11.21 -0.54
C TYR A 260 4.36 -9.87 -1.18
N LEU A 261 4.83 -8.92 -0.39
CA LEU A 261 5.48 -7.69 -0.87
C LEU A 261 6.99 -7.90 -0.89
N GLU A 262 7.60 -7.64 -2.04
CA GLU A 262 9.05 -7.50 -2.18
C GLU A 262 9.46 -6.08 -1.83
N VAL A 263 10.41 -5.91 -0.92
CA VAL A 263 10.96 -4.59 -0.57
C VAL A 263 11.97 -4.15 -1.62
N VAL A 264 11.78 -2.93 -2.14
CA VAL A 264 12.69 -2.22 -3.05
C VAL A 264 13.27 -1.05 -2.25
N PRO A 265 14.48 -1.16 -1.69
CA PRO A 265 15.08 -0.04 -0.98
C PRO A 265 15.70 0.96 -1.96
N GLU A 266 15.58 2.23 -1.62
CA GLU A 266 16.22 3.33 -2.33
C GLU A 266 17.29 4.01 -1.46
N ILE A 267 18.45 4.23 -2.09
CA ILE A 267 19.42 5.22 -1.65
C ILE A 267 19.56 6.19 -2.82
N ASP A 268 19.00 7.39 -2.68
CA ASP A 268 19.02 8.38 -3.73
C ASP A 268 20.44 8.95 -3.94
N MET A 269 20.81 9.13 -5.21
CA MET A 269 22.11 9.62 -5.64
C MET A 269 22.11 10.04 -7.13
N PRO A 270 22.93 11.02 -7.54
CA PRO A 270 23.85 11.80 -6.71
C PRO A 270 23.20 13.00 -6.00
N GLY A 271 21.96 13.36 -6.36
CA GLY A 271 21.12 14.33 -5.66
C GLY A 271 20.56 13.78 -4.34
N HIS A 272 19.80 14.59 -3.61
CA HIS A 272 19.15 14.20 -2.34
C HIS A 272 20.09 13.54 -1.32
N THR A 273 21.32 14.04 -1.22
CA THR A 273 22.39 13.39 -0.44
C THR A 273 22.86 14.20 0.78
N ASN A 274 22.21 15.30 1.15
CA ASN A 274 22.69 16.17 2.22
C ASN A 274 22.88 15.44 3.57
N ALA A 275 22.05 14.46 3.93
CA ALA A 275 22.25 13.69 5.16
C ALA A 275 23.56 12.88 5.17
N ALA A 276 23.97 12.34 4.02
CA ALA A 276 25.25 11.65 3.87
C ALA A 276 26.43 12.65 3.87
N LEU A 277 26.29 13.74 3.12
CA LEU A 277 27.26 14.83 3.03
C LEU A 277 27.56 15.49 4.38
N ALA A 278 26.52 15.76 5.17
CA ALA A 278 26.64 16.31 6.52
C ALA A 278 27.29 15.33 7.50
N SER A 279 27.15 14.02 7.25
CA SER A 279 27.75 12.98 8.08
C SER A 279 29.25 12.82 7.87
N TYR A 280 29.73 13.06 6.64
CA TYR A 280 31.13 12.86 6.23
C TYR A 280 31.63 13.97 5.31
N ALA A 281 32.44 14.88 5.88
CA ALA A 281 33.03 16.00 5.18
C ALA A 281 33.77 15.61 3.88
N GLN A 282 34.44 14.44 3.87
CA GLN A 282 35.20 13.96 2.71
C GLN A 282 34.37 13.66 1.46
N LEU A 283 33.04 13.48 1.58
CA LEU A 283 32.14 13.27 0.43
C LEU A 283 31.81 14.58 -0.32
N ASN A 284 32.00 15.73 0.34
CA ASN A 284 31.75 17.06 -0.24
C ASN A 284 32.91 17.47 -1.13
N CYS A 285 32.66 18.20 -2.21
CA CYS A 285 33.73 18.60 -3.13
C CYS A 285 34.78 19.51 -2.48
N ASP A 286 34.35 20.48 -1.69
CA ASP A 286 35.22 21.37 -0.90
C ASP A 286 35.80 20.72 0.38
N GLY A 287 35.34 19.52 0.72
CA GLY A 287 35.76 18.80 1.92
C GLY A 287 35.15 19.33 3.21
N VAL A 288 34.09 20.14 3.15
CA VAL A 288 33.39 20.68 4.31
C VAL A 288 32.00 20.05 4.41
N ALA A 289 31.67 19.48 5.56
CA ALA A 289 30.33 18.93 5.78
C ALA A 289 29.30 20.06 5.93
N PRO A 290 28.20 20.06 5.16
CA PRO A 290 27.08 20.97 5.38
C PRO A 290 26.41 20.68 6.73
N SER A 291 25.56 21.61 7.16
CA SER A 291 24.66 21.34 8.30
C SER A 291 23.59 20.32 7.90
N LEU A 292 23.07 19.58 8.89
CA LEU A 292 21.86 18.80 8.68
C LEU A 292 20.73 19.73 8.23
N TYR A 293 19.97 19.28 7.23
CA TYR A 293 18.91 20.08 6.63
C TYR A 293 17.55 19.65 7.18
N THR A 294 16.71 20.63 7.50
CA THR A 294 15.38 20.41 8.09
C THR A 294 14.29 21.16 7.34
N GLY A 295 14.62 21.75 6.19
CA GLY A 295 13.67 22.39 5.30
C GLY A 295 13.04 21.37 4.34
N THR A 296 12.48 21.87 3.24
CA THR A 296 11.76 21.08 2.23
C THR A 296 12.14 21.47 0.80
N ASP A 297 13.20 22.25 0.63
CA ASP A 297 13.76 22.55 -0.69
C ASP A 297 14.48 21.33 -1.24
N VAL A 298 14.60 21.26 -2.57
CA VAL A 298 15.14 20.11 -3.30
C VAL A 298 16.20 20.53 -4.32
N GLY A 299 17.02 19.56 -4.74
CA GLY A 299 18.01 19.68 -5.82
C GLY A 299 19.28 20.49 -5.54
N PHE A 300 19.48 20.95 -4.31
CA PHE A 300 20.67 21.71 -3.90
C PHE A 300 21.88 20.82 -3.56
N SER A 301 21.68 19.54 -3.26
CA SER A 301 22.76 18.64 -2.83
C SER A 301 23.33 17.82 -3.97
N SER A 302 24.60 17.45 -3.87
CA SER A 302 25.28 16.59 -4.83
C SER A 302 26.48 15.89 -4.21
N LEU A 303 26.60 14.58 -4.41
CA LEU A 303 27.85 13.85 -4.17
C LEU A 303 28.95 14.35 -5.11
N CYS A 304 30.20 14.39 -4.62
CA CYS A 304 31.29 14.86 -5.45
C CYS A 304 31.75 13.81 -6.48
N VAL A 305 31.23 13.91 -7.71
CA VAL A 305 31.49 12.96 -8.82
C VAL A 305 32.99 12.80 -9.13
N ALA A 306 33.79 13.86 -9.02
CA ALA A 306 35.21 13.80 -9.31
C ALA A 306 36.06 13.02 -8.29
N LYS A 307 35.51 12.75 -7.08
CA LYS A 307 36.29 12.13 -5.99
C LYS A 307 36.15 10.60 -6.00
N PRO A 308 37.27 9.83 -5.95
CA PRO A 308 37.22 8.37 -5.84
C PRO A 308 36.44 7.86 -4.61
N VAL A 309 36.58 8.54 -3.47
CA VAL A 309 35.90 8.17 -2.21
C VAL A 309 34.37 8.13 -2.33
N THR A 310 33.79 8.89 -3.26
CA THR A 310 32.35 8.84 -3.57
C THR A 310 31.94 7.42 -4.01
N TYR A 311 32.76 6.78 -4.84
CA TYR A 311 32.45 5.45 -5.36
C TYR A 311 32.80 4.34 -4.36
N ASP A 312 33.80 4.55 -3.49
CA ASP A 312 34.04 3.66 -2.33
C ASP A 312 32.84 3.68 -1.38
N PHE A 313 32.30 4.87 -1.09
CA PHE A 313 31.09 5.07 -0.31
C PHE A 313 29.87 4.37 -0.93
N VAL A 314 29.62 4.60 -2.23
CA VAL A 314 28.49 3.95 -2.92
C VAL A 314 28.65 2.42 -2.93
N ASP A 315 29.85 1.89 -3.22
CA ASP A 315 30.09 0.44 -3.21
C ASP A 315 29.79 -0.18 -1.85
N ASP A 316 30.27 0.45 -0.77
CA ASP A 316 30.04 -0.01 0.59
C ASP A 316 28.56 0.00 1.00
N VAL A 317 27.85 1.09 0.71
CA VAL A 317 26.42 1.22 1.03
C VAL A 317 25.63 0.15 0.28
N ILE A 318 25.83 0.04 -1.04
CA ILE A 318 25.08 -0.90 -1.88
C ILE A 318 25.42 -2.35 -1.50
N ARG A 319 26.68 -2.66 -1.19
CA ARG A 319 27.11 -3.98 -0.68
C ARG A 319 26.32 -4.39 0.55
N GLU A 320 26.27 -3.51 1.55
CA GLU A 320 25.62 -3.81 2.82
C GLU A 320 24.10 -3.87 2.71
N LEU A 321 23.50 -2.98 1.93
CA LEU A 321 22.07 -2.96 1.66
C LEU A 321 21.62 -4.20 0.86
N ALA A 322 22.36 -4.58 -0.18
CA ALA A 322 22.08 -5.77 -0.97
C ALA A 322 22.13 -7.06 -0.13
N ALA A 323 23.06 -7.15 0.83
CA ALA A 323 23.21 -8.30 1.72
C ALA A 323 22.00 -8.52 2.66
N ILE A 324 21.22 -7.48 2.93
CA ILE A 324 20.02 -7.54 3.79
C ILE A 324 18.71 -7.37 3.01
N THR A 325 18.79 -7.28 1.68
CA THR A 325 17.64 -7.15 0.78
C THR A 325 17.53 -8.42 -0.06
N PRO A 326 16.65 -9.38 0.27
CA PRO A 326 16.47 -10.59 -0.52
C PRO A 326 15.77 -10.34 -1.86
N GLY A 327 15.08 -9.20 -2.00
CA GLY A 327 14.49 -8.76 -3.25
C GLY A 327 15.52 -8.55 -4.37
N THR A 328 15.01 -8.46 -5.58
CA THR A 328 15.73 -8.38 -6.86
C THR A 328 16.32 -7.00 -7.08
N TYR A 329 15.66 -5.97 -6.54
CA TYR A 329 15.89 -4.58 -6.93
C TYR A 329 16.62 -3.77 -5.87
N ILE A 330 17.42 -2.81 -6.31
CA ILE A 330 17.84 -1.66 -5.53
C ILE A 330 17.55 -0.43 -6.38
N HIS A 331 16.87 0.55 -5.78
CA HIS A 331 16.64 1.85 -6.39
C HIS A 331 17.82 2.79 -6.04
N VAL A 332 18.35 3.50 -7.04
CA VAL A 332 19.49 4.43 -6.86
C VAL A 332 19.06 5.90 -7.05
N GLY A 333 17.75 6.15 -7.10
CA GLY A 333 17.16 7.46 -7.29
C GLY A 333 17.59 8.11 -8.58
N GLY A 334 18.21 9.29 -8.46
CA GLY A 334 18.78 10.04 -9.58
C GLY A 334 17.88 11.13 -10.12
N ASP A 335 16.80 11.46 -9.44
CA ASP A 335 15.99 12.65 -9.65
C ASP A 335 16.67 13.91 -9.12
N GLU A 336 16.14 15.05 -9.58
CA GLU A 336 16.42 16.40 -9.08
C GLU A 336 17.90 16.74 -8.78
N ALA A 337 18.86 16.10 -9.47
CA ALA A 337 20.29 16.32 -9.30
C ALA A 337 20.75 17.65 -9.94
N HIS A 338 20.02 18.75 -9.70
CA HIS A 338 20.20 20.07 -10.31
C HIS A 338 21.58 20.69 -10.02
N SER A 339 22.18 20.32 -8.89
CA SER A 339 23.55 20.72 -8.52
C SER A 339 24.64 19.81 -9.11
N THR A 340 24.26 18.85 -9.96
CA THR A 340 25.16 17.98 -10.70
C THR A 340 25.07 18.33 -12.19
N SER A 341 26.20 18.63 -12.84
CA SER A 341 26.18 18.88 -14.28
C SER A 341 25.70 17.63 -15.02
N HIS A 342 25.06 17.79 -16.18
CA HIS A 342 24.58 16.62 -16.94
C HIS A 342 25.72 15.64 -17.28
N ALA A 343 26.90 16.15 -17.65
CA ALA A 343 28.07 15.32 -17.92
C ALA A 343 28.52 14.51 -16.69
N ASP A 344 28.52 15.14 -15.51
CA ASP A 344 28.86 14.47 -14.25
C ASP A 344 27.78 13.47 -13.83
N TYR A 345 26.50 13.77 -14.06
CA TYR A 345 25.40 12.85 -13.80
C TYR A 345 25.54 11.56 -14.63
N VAL A 346 25.82 11.69 -15.93
CA VAL A 346 26.08 10.54 -16.81
C VAL A 346 27.28 9.75 -16.32
N ALA A 347 28.41 10.42 -16.04
CA ALA A 347 29.62 9.77 -15.54
C ALA A 347 29.42 9.08 -14.17
N PHE A 348 28.57 9.63 -13.32
CA PHE A 348 28.20 9.04 -12.04
C PHE A 348 27.36 7.78 -12.25
N MET A 349 26.26 7.86 -13.02
CA MET A 349 25.37 6.73 -13.27
C MET A 349 26.07 5.58 -14.00
N ASP A 350 26.99 5.87 -14.93
CA ASP A 350 27.78 4.86 -15.62
C ASP A 350 28.68 4.04 -14.66
N LYS A 351 29.08 4.62 -13.53
CA LYS A 351 29.89 3.94 -12.49
C LYS A 351 29.04 3.27 -11.42
N VAL A 352 27.88 3.83 -11.08
CA VAL A 352 27.02 3.30 -10.00
C VAL A 352 26.20 2.09 -10.45
N GLN A 353 25.63 2.09 -11.66
CA GLN A 353 24.80 0.97 -12.11
C GLN A 353 25.53 -0.39 -12.09
N PRO A 354 26.82 -0.49 -12.50
CA PRO A 354 27.59 -1.73 -12.37
C PRO A 354 27.80 -2.19 -10.93
N ILE A 355 27.82 -1.29 -9.94
CA ILE A 355 27.94 -1.65 -8.51
C ILE A 355 26.69 -2.41 -8.05
N VAL A 356 25.50 -1.98 -8.47
CA VAL A 356 24.24 -2.69 -8.19
C VAL A 356 24.29 -4.11 -8.77
N ALA A 357 24.75 -4.25 -10.01
CA ALA A 357 24.91 -5.55 -10.66
C ALA A 357 25.98 -6.43 -10.00
N LYS A 358 27.10 -5.85 -9.54
CA LYS A 358 28.17 -6.54 -8.79
C LYS A 358 27.62 -7.27 -7.56
N TYR A 359 26.59 -6.72 -6.92
CA TYR A 359 25.92 -7.33 -5.75
C TYR A 359 24.65 -8.11 -6.09
N GLY A 360 24.48 -8.50 -7.36
CA GLY A 360 23.42 -9.41 -7.80
C GLY A 360 22.02 -8.80 -7.80
N LYS A 361 21.92 -7.48 -7.94
CA LYS A 361 20.65 -6.74 -7.98
C LYS A 361 20.42 -6.11 -9.35
N THR A 362 19.17 -5.79 -9.61
CA THR A 362 18.72 -5.03 -10.79
C THR A 362 18.47 -3.59 -10.37
N VAL A 363 19.02 -2.65 -11.13
CA VAL A 363 18.86 -1.22 -10.84
C VAL A 363 17.46 -0.73 -11.20
N ILE A 364 16.88 0.06 -10.30
CA ILE A 364 15.79 0.98 -10.62
C ILE A 364 16.32 2.41 -10.36
N GLY A 365 15.89 3.37 -11.15
CA GLY A 365 16.12 4.79 -10.88
C GLY A 365 14.94 5.61 -11.40
N TRP A 366 14.82 6.85 -10.95
CA TRP A 366 13.87 7.80 -11.54
C TRP A 366 14.20 8.05 -13.01
N HIS A 367 13.24 8.53 -13.80
CA HIS A 367 13.38 8.56 -15.26
C HIS A 367 14.49 9.45 -15.78
N GLN A 368 15.08 10.32 -14.96
CA GLN A 368 16.33 11.03 -15.25
C GLN A 368 17.45 10.07 -15.66
N LEU A 369 17.46 8.83 -15.15
CA LEU A 369 18.38 7.78 -15.56
C LEU A 369 18.37 7.54 -17.07
N THR A 370 17.24 7.78 -17.75
CA THR A 370 17.10 7.65 -19.21
C THR A 370 17.88 8.72 -19.99
N GLY A 371 18.31 9.80 -19.33
CA GLY A 371 19.22 10.81 -19.89
C GLY A 371 20.69 10.41 -19.76
N ALA A 372 20.99 9.38 -18.97
CA ALA A 372 22.26 8.66 -19.00
C ALA A 372 22.13 7.39 -19.86
N THR A 373 22.96 6.39 -19.60
CA THR A 373 22.86 5.08 -20.27
C THR A 373 22.30 4.06 -19.29
N PRO A 374 20.99 3.74 -19.32
CA PRO A 374 20.44 2.68 -18.48
C PRO A 374 21.13 1.33 -18.75
N ALA A 375 21.55 0.66 -17.69
CA ALA A 375 22.13 -0.66 -17.75
C ALA A 375 21.12 -1.67 -18.30
N LYS A 376 21.61 -2.76 -18.91
CA LYS A 376 20.74 -3.81 -19.42
C LYS A 376 19.87 -4.40 -18.29
N GLY A 377 18.56 -4.37 -18.49
CA GLY A 377 17.57 -4.85 -17.50
C GLY A 377 17.16 -3.80 -16.47
N ALA A 378 17.73 -2.59 -16.51
CA ALA A 378 17.31 -1.47 -15.67
C ALA A 378 15.83 -1.12 -15.87
N ILE A 379 15.26 -0.57 -14.82
CA ILE A 379 13.91 -0.01 -14.83
C ILE A 379 14.01 1.49 -14.53
N ALA A 380 13.34 2.30 -15.34
CA ALA A 380 13.15 3.71 -15.08
C ALA A 380 11.75 3.94 -14.49
N GLN A 381 11.68 4.66 -13.38
CA GLN A 381 10.43 5.08 -12.76
C GLN A 381 10.04 6.48 -13.26
N TYR A 382 9.00 6.55 -14.08
CA TYR A 382 8.52 7.80 -14.67
C TYR A 382 7.61 8.54 -13.70
N TRP A 383 8.05 9.73 -13.29
CA TRP A 383 7.32 10.61 -12.37
C TRP A 383 6.89 11.95 -13.00
N GLY A 384 7.04 12.11 -14.31
CA GLY A 384 6.55 13.29 -15.02
C GLY A 384 5.04 13.49 -14.90
N LEU A 385 4.53 14.52 -15.54
CA LEU A 385 3.15 14.98 -15.48
C LEU A 385 2.61 15.31 -16.89
N ASP A 386 1.32 15.66 -16.99
CA ASP A 386 0.67 15.99 -18.27
C ASP A 386 1.43 17.10 -19.02
N ASP A 387 1.92 18.12 -18.32
CA ASP A 387 2.70 19.25 -18.85
C ASP A 387 4.23 19.00 -18.95
N THR A 388 4.73 17.79 -18.66
CA THR A 388 6.16 17.46 -18.86
C THR A 388 6.50 17.61 -20.34
N SER A 389 7.67 18.18 -20.61
CA SER A 389 8.12 18.53 -21.96
C SER A 389 8.07 17.33 -22.92
N ALA A 390 7.81 17.61 -24.19
CA ALA A 390 7.75 16.56 -25.21
C ALA A 390 9.10 15.86 -25.38
N GLU A 391 10.19 16.62 -25.21
CA GLU A 391 11.57 16.16 -25.29
C GLU A 391 11.87 15.13 -24.19
N GLU A 392 11.48 15.43 -22.95
CA GLU A 392 11.68 14.53 -21.82
C GLU A 392 10.84 13.27 -21.92
N LYS A 393 9.56 13.39 -22.34
CA LYS A 393 8.71 12.22 -22.63
C LYS A 393 9.32 11.35 -23.74
N ALA A 394 9.83 11.98 -24.81
CA ALA A 394 10.45 11.27 -25.92
C ALA A 394 11.75 10.55 -25.51
N GLN A 395 12.55 11.14 -24.62
CA GLN A 395 13.74 10.50 -24.05
C GLN A 395 13.38 9.20 -23.31
N VAL A 396 12.37 9.24 -22.44
CA VAL A 396 11.91 8.07 -21.68
C VAL A 396 11.33 7.01 -22.62
N ALA A 397 10.50 7.42 -23.58
CA ALA A 397 9.95 6.52 -24.59
C ALA A 397 11.06 5.86 -25.43
N LYS A 398 12.13 6.60 -25.76
CA LYS A 398 13.28 6.05 -26.49
C LYS A 398 14.04 5.02 -25.67
N ALA A 399 14.25 5.26 -24.38
CA ALA A 399 14.87 4.27 -23.49
C ALA A 399 14.03 2.99 -23.38
N ALA A 400 12.70 3.12 -23.35
CA ALA A 400 11.76 1.99 -23.35
C ALA A 400 11.82 1.18 -24.66
N GLN A 401 11.89 1.86 -25.82
CA GLN A 401 12.11 1.22 -27.12
C GLN A 401 13.43 0.45 -27.19
N ASN A 402 14.45 0.91 -26.44
CA ASN A 402 15.75 0.25 -26.34
C ASN A 402 15.78 -0.88 -25.27
N GLY A 403 14.65 -1.19 -24.64
CA GLY A 403 14.50 -2.33 -23.72
C GLY A 403 14.52 -2.00 -22.23
N THR A 404 14.61 -0.72 -21.86
CA THR A 404 14.47 -0.28 -20.45
C THR A 404 13.03 -0.53 -19.99
N GLY A 405 12.85 -1.15 -18.81
CA GLY A 405 11.51 -1.29 -18.23
C GLY A 405 10.99 0.05 -17.70
N LEU A 406 9.68 0.27 -17.74
CA LEU A 406 9.06 1.46 -17.15
C LEU A 406 8.14 1.09 -15.98
N VAL A 407 8.31 1.75 -14.85
CA VAL A 407 7.29 1.85 -13.80
C VAL A 407 6.68 3.24 -13.90
N LEU A 408 5.35 3.33 -14.00
CA LEU A 408 4.66 4.60 -14.12
C LEU A 408 4.16 5.06 -12.76
N SER A 409 4.64 6.21 -12.30
CA SER A 409 4.15 6.89 -11.10
C SER A 409 4.03 8.40 -11.36
N PRO A 410 3.23 8.85 -12.35
CA PRO A 410 3.18 10.27 -12.71
C PRO A 410 2.79 11.14 -11.51
N ALA A 411 3.50 12.24 -11.26
CA ALA A 411 3.29 13.06 -10.07
C ALA A 411 1.88 13.67 -10.00
N ASP A 412 1.30 13.99 -11.15
CA ASP A 412 -0.07 14.50 -11.24
C ASP A 412 -1.15 13.40 -11.29
N ARG A 413 -0.79 12.14 -11.01
CA ARG A 413 -1.69 10.97 -10.97
C ARG A 413 -1.57 10.16 -9.69
N LEU A 414 -0.38 9.64 -9.39
CA LEU A 414 -0.17 8.61 -8.37
C LEU A 414 0.66 9.06 -7.16
N TYR A 415 1.16 10.29 -7.15
CA TYR A 415 1.77 10.85 -5.93
C TYR A 415 0.68 11.10 -4.90
N LEU A 416 0.70 10.30 -3.84
CA LEU A 416 -0.28 10.28 -2.77
C LEU A 416 -0.12 11.47 -1.82
N ASP A 417 1.00 12.18 -1.86
CA ASP A 417 1.22 13.43 -1.13
C ASP A 417 0.66 14.65 -1.87
N MET A 418 0.27 14.54 -3.15
CA MET A 418 -0.44 15.64 -3.82
C MET A 418 -1.80 15.88 -3.18
N LYS A 419 -2.14 17.14 -2.95
CA LYS A 419 -3.43 17.58 -2.44
C LYS A 419 -4.56 17.10 -3.36
N TYR A 420 -5.71 16.78 -2.77
CA TYR A 420 -6.93 16.50 -3.53
C TYR A 420 -7.54 17.78 -4.08
N THR A 421 -7.64 18.79 -3.22
CA THR A 421 -8.23 20.11 -3.45
C THR A 421 -7.36 21.18 -2.80
N ALA A 422 -7.60 22.45 -3.13
CA ALA A 422 -6.87 23.57 -2.51
C ALA A 422 -7.02 23.60 -0.97
N ASP A 423 -8.15 23.10 -0.45
CA ASP A 423 -8.47 23.06 0.99
C ASP A 423 -7.90 21.83 1.71
N THR A 424 -7.19 20.93 0.99
CA THR A 424 -6.59 19.75 1.62
C THR A 424 -5.50 20.22 2.60
N PRO A 425 -5.57 19.82 3.90
CA PRO A 425 -4.75 20.41 4.96
C PRO A 425 -3.30 19.89 4.99
N LEU A 426 -3.03 18.81 4.25
CA LEU A 426 -1.73 18.14 4.15
C LEU A 426 -1.36 18.03 2.67
N GLY A 427 -0.12 17.63 2.40
CA GLY A 427 0.36 17.41 1.05
C GLY A 427 0.84 18.67 0.35
N GLN A 428 1.28 18.49 -0.89
CA GLN A 428 1.79 19.55 -1.75
C GLN A 428 0.89 19.74 -2.98
N ASP A 429 1.13 20.79 -3.76
CA ASP A 429 0.34 21.13 -4.95
C ASP A 429 1.21 21.52 -6.16
N TRP A 430 2.52 21.23 -6.12
CA TRP A 430 3.45 21.57 -7.19
C TRP A 430 3.12 20.86 -8.53
N ALA A 431 2.57 19.64 -8.47
CA ALA A 431 2.10 18.88 -9.64
C ALA A 431 0.60 19.11 -9.93
N GLY A 432 0.01 20.14 -9.31
CA GLY A 432 -1.43 20.40 -9.34
C GLY A 432 -2.21 19.60 -8.30
N LEU A 433 -3.55 19.63 -8.44
CA LEU A 433 -4.48 18.96 -7.53
C LEU A 433 -4.93 17.62 -8.11
N VAL A 434 -4.85 16.56 -7.31
CA VAL A 434 -5.07 15.18 -7.73
C VAL A 434 -6.23 14.55 -6.96
N GLU A 435 -7.45 14.89 -7.38
CA GLU A 435 -8.66 14.22 -6.92
C GLU A 435 -8.72 12.73 -7.34
N VAL A 436 -9.61 11.97 -6.70
CA VAL A 436 -9.71 10.50 -6.84
C VAL A 436 -9.90 10.07 -8.30
N LYS A 437 -10.75 10.77 -9.06
CA LYS A 437 -10.95 10.48 -10.48
C LYS A 437 -9.67 10.68 -11.28
N ARG A 438 -8.93 11.77 -11.07
CA ARG A 438 -7.69 12.06 -11.82
C ARG A 438 -6.63 10.98 -11.59
N SER A 439 -6.55 10.49 -10.36
CA SER A 439 -5.64 9.42 -9.96
C SER A 439 -5.96 8.07 -10.60
N TYR A 440 -7.25 7.79 -10.87
CA TYR A 440 -7.70 6.52 -11.45
C TYR A 440 -7.90 6.55 -12.97
N ASP A 441 -8.38 7.66 -13.55
CA ASP A 441 -8.96 7.71 -14.90
C ASP A 441 -7.90 7.88 -16.00
N TRP A 442 -7.04 6.87 -16.16
CA TRP A 442 -6.02 6.75 -17.19
C TRP A 442 -5.61 5.29 -17.36
N ASP A 443 -4.92 4.95 -18.46
CA ASP A 443 -4.45 3.59 -18.75
C ASP A 443 -2.91 3.54 -18.83
N PRO A 444 -2.21 2.82 -17.92
CA PRO A 444 -0.76 2.65 -17.98
C PRO A 444 -0.23 2.12 -19.32
N GLY A 445 -1.03 1.34 -20.04
CA GLY A 445 -0.64 0.74 -21.32
C GLY A 445 -0.53 1.72 -22.48
N ASN A 446 -1.09 2.92 -22.38
CA ASN A 446 -1.09 3.94 -23.44
C ASN A 446 -0.76 5.36 -22.93
N TYR A 447 -0.34 5.50 -21.67
CA TYR A 447 -0.13 6.79 -21.02
C TYR A 447 1.02 7.61 -21.63
N LEU A 448 2.20 7.00 -21.81
CA LEU A 448 3.39 7.71 -22.29
C LEU A 448 3.51 7.61 -23.82
N PRO A 449 3.40 8.72 -24.57
CA PRO A 449 3.44 8.68 -26.04
C PRO A 449 4.74 8.05 -26.58
N GLY A 450 4.60 7.11 -27.51
CA GLY A 450 5.73 6.44 -28.15
C GLY A 450 6.39 5.32 -27.35
N ALA A 451 6.02 5.12 -26.08
CA ALA A 451 6.50 3.99 -25.29
C ALA A 451 5.74 2.71 -25.67
N PRO A 452 6.44 1.59 -25.94
CA PRO A 452 5.77 0.31 -26.19
C PRO A 452 5.11 -0.20 -24.91
N SER A 453 3.85 -0.63 -25.00
CA SER A 453 3.10 -1.16 -23.84
C SER A 453 3.78 -2.36 -23.17
N SER A 454 4.58 -3.13 -23.90
CA SER A 454 5.37 -4.26 -23.39
C SER A 454 6.57 -3.85 -22.53
N ALA A 455 7.00 -2.59 -22.58
CA ALA A 455 8.03 -2.06 -21.68
C ALA A 455 7.45 -1.66 -20.31
N ILE A 456 6.13 -1.44 -20.21
CA ILE A 456 5.47 -1.08 -18.96
C ILE A 456 5.47 -2.30 -18.02
N ARG A 457 6.20 -2.18 -16.92
CA ARG A 457 6.30 -3.19 -15.86
C ARG A 457 5.15 -3.08 -14.87
N GLY A 458 4.58 -1.89 -14.75
CA GLY A 458 3.36 -1.59 -14.01
C GLY A 458 3.37 -0.17 -13.45
N VAL A 459 2.80 0.00 -12.26
CA VAL A 459 2.59 1.31 -11.63
C VAL A 459 3.11 1.34 -10.20
N GLU A 460 3.37 2.54 -9.70
CA GLU A 460 3.70 2.78 -8.30
C GLU A 460 2.97 4.01 -7.77
N ALA A 461 2.53 3.96 -6.51
CA ALA A 461 1.91 5.09 -5.80
C ALA A 461 2.84 5.61 -4.69
N PRO A 462 3.66 6.64 -4.96
CA PRO A 462 4.56 7.18 -3.96
C PRO A 462 3.85 8.05 -2.93
N LEU A 463 4.22 7.91 -1.67
CA LEU A 463 3.83 8.83 -0.60
C LEU A 463 5.08 9.53 -0.06
N TRP A 464 5.33 10.73 -0.55
CA TRP A 464 6.31 11.65 0.02
C TRP A 464 5.83 12.23 1.34
N THR A 465 6.76 12.60 2.23
CA THR A 465 6.43 12.87 3.63
C THR A 465 6.88 14.20 4.18
N GLU A 466 7.13 15.23 3.35
CA GLU A 466 7.44 16.60 3.81
C GLU A 466 6.37 17.13 4.78
N THR A 467 5.11 16.75 4.58
CA THR A 467 3.95 17.20 5.37
C THR A 467 3.27 16.07 6.17
N ILE A 468 3.77 14.83 6.05
CA ILE A 468 3.13 13.63 6.58
C ILE A 468 3.90 13.20 7.83
N LEU A 469 3.30 13.39 9.01
CA LEU A 469 4.03 13.33 10.28
C LEU A 469 3.76 12.04 11.07
N ASN A 470 2.66 11.34 10.78
CA ASN A 470 2.18 10.22 11.58
C ASN A 470 1.26 9.31 10.75
N SER A 471 0.85 8.16 11.31
CA SER A 471 0.02 7.18 10.60
C SER A 471 -1.35 7.71 10.19
N ALA A 472 -1.95 8.64 10.94
CA ALA A 472 -3.24 9.21 10.53
C ALA A 472 -3.08 10.11 9.28
N HIS A 473 -1.94 10.78 9.12
CA HIS A 473 -1.62 11.52 7.90
C HIS A 473 -1.36 10.57 6.73
N ILE A 474 -0.64 9.46 6.97
CA ILE A 474 -0.45 8.39 5.98
C ILE A 474 -1.81 7.91 5.49
N ASP A 475 -2.71 7.52 6.41
CA ASP A 475 -4.03 7.03 6.06
C ASP A 475 -4.78 8.06 5.18
N TYR A 476 -4.87 9.30 5.66
CA TYR A 476 -5.65 10.37 5.02
C TYR A 476 -5.20 10.68 3.59
N MET A 477 -3.90 10.64 3.32
CA MET A 477 -3.33 10.98 2.00
C MET A 477 -3.24 9.76 1.07
N THR A 478 -3.11 8.56 1.64
CA THR A 478 -3.10 7.29 0.90
C THR A 478 -4.51 6.93 0.43
N PHE A 479 -5.51 7.08 1.30
CA PHE A 479 -6.89 6.67 1.05
C PHE A 479 -7.77 7.87 0.70
N PRO A 480 -8.43 7.83 -0.48
CA PRO A 480 -8.87 6.61 -1.17
C PRO A 480 -8.18 6.34 -2.52
N ARG A 481 -6.99 6.88 -2.79
CA ARG A 481 -6.31 6.76 -4.10
C ARG A 481 -5.54 5.45 -4.29
N LEU A 482 -4.92 4.91 -3.24
CA LEU A 482 -4.15 3.67 -3.29
C LEU A 482 -4.91 2.47 -3.93
N PRO A 483 -6.18 2.18 -3.58
CA PRO A 483 -6.93 1.10 -4.23
C PRO A 483 -7.05 1.27 -5.75
N GLY A 484 -7.12 2.51 -6.23
CA GLY A 484 -7.20 2.83 -7.66
C GLY A 484 -5.88 2.57 -8.37
N ALA A 485 -4.77 3.00 -7.76
CA ALA A 485 -3.43 2.67 -8.25
C ALA A 485 -3.21 1.16 -8.34
N ALA A 486 -3.63 0.42 -7.30
CA ALA A 486 -3.55 -1.04 -7.29
C ALA A 486 -4.43 -1.67 -8.39
N GLU A 487 -5.60 -1.09 -8.67
CA GLU A 487 -6.46 -1.54 -9.76
C GLU A 487 -5.83 -1.33 -11.14
N LEU A 488 -5.18 -0.20 -11.38
CA LEU A 488 -4.44 0.05 -12.63
C LEU A 488 -3.31 -0.98 -12.86
N GLY A 489 -2.67 -1.43 -11.78
CA GLY A 489 -1.64 -2.46 -11.81
C GLY A 489 -2.17 -3.89 -11.97
N TRP A 490 -3.37 -4.17 -11.46
CA TRP A 490 -3.90 -5.54 -11.38
C TRP A 490 -4.93 -5.84 -12.46
N SER A 491 -5.92 -4.99 -12.64
CA SER A 491 -7.10 -5.30 -13.43
C SER A 491 -6.86 -5.18 -14.93
N PRO A 492 -7.55 -5.97 -15.78
CA PRO A 492 -7.50 -5.77 -17.22
C PRO A 492 -8.02 -4.39 -17.61
N ALA A 493 -7.48 -3.79 -18.67
CA ALA A 493 -7.96 -2.50 -19.18
C ALA A 493 -9.47 -2.51 -19.49
N SER A 494 -10.03 -3.66 -19.88
CA SER A 494 -11.46 -3.81 -20.19
C SER A 494 -12.40 -3.64 -18.99
N THR A 495 -11.90 -3.68 -17.76
CA THR A 495 -12.70 -3.42 -16.55
C THR A 495 -12.57 -1.98 -16.06
N HIS A 496 -11.70 -1.18 -16.69
CA HIS A 496 -11.46 0.20 -16.29
C HIS A 496 -12.64 1.08 -16.72
N ASP A 497 -13.40 1.52 -15.72
CA ASP A 497 -14.47 2.48 -15.88
C ASP A 497 -14.69 3.24 -14.58
N TRP A 498 -14.60 4.58 -14.62
CA TRP A 498 -14.70 5.42 -13.42
C TRP A 498 -16.06 5.28 -12.71
N ASP A 499 -17.15 5.22 -13.48
CA ASP A 499 -18.49 5.29 -12.92
C ASP A 499 -18.87 4.02 -12.14
N THR A 500 -18.38 2.85 -12.56
CA THR A 500 -18.51 1.60 -11.83
C THR A 500 -17.43 1.43 -10.76
N TYR A 501 -16.21 1.91 -10.99
CA TYR A 501 -15.13 1.89 -9.99
C TYR A 501 -15.48 2.68 -8.74
N LYS A 502 -15.98 3.91 -8.87
CA LYS A 502 -16.32 4.75 -7.70
C LYS A 502 -17.36 4.10 -6.79
N VAL A 503 -18.23 3.24 -7.32
CA VAL A 503 -19.20 2.45 -6.52
C VAL A 503 -18.50 1.34 -5.73
N ARG A 504 -17.54 0.64 -6.34
CA ARG A 504 -16.72 -0.37 -5.63
C ARG A 504 -15.79 0.26 -4.60
N LEU A 505 -15.25 1.44 -4.90
CA LEU A 505 -14.47 2.25 -3.97
C LEU A 505 -15.31 2.75 -2.80
N ALA A 506 -16.51 3.26 -3.05
CA ALA A 506 -17.44 3.70 -2.00
C ALA A 506 -17.75 2.58 -0.99
N ALA A 507 -17.86 1.34 -1.47
CA ALA A 507 -18.09 0.16 -0.63
C ALA A 507 -16.92 -0.18 0.31
N GLN A 508 -15.72 0.39 0.10
CA GLN A 508 -14.58 0.23 0.99
C GLN A 508 -14.70 1.10 2.25
N GLY A 509 -15.44 2.21 2.21
CA GLY A 509 -15.57 3.16 3.34
C GLY A 509 -15.89 2.49 4.68
N PRO A 510 -16.98 1.69 4.79
CA PRO A 510 -17.32 0.98 6.03
C PRO A 510 -16.23 -0.01 6.50
N ARG A 511 -15.43 -0.54 5.57
CA ARG A 511 -14.31 -1.44 5.88
C ARG A 511 -13.14 -0.66 6.48
N TRP A 512 -12.81 0.49 5.92
CA TRP A 512 -11.81 1.41 6.47
C TRP A 512 -12.22 1.91 7.86
N GLU A 513 -13.49 2.28 8.05
CA GLU A 513 -14.05 2.65 9.35
C GLU A 513 -13.93 1.50 10.37
N ALA A 514 -14.12 0.25 9.95
CA ALA A 514 -13.95 -0.92 10.82
C ALA A 514 -12.48 -1.21 11.15
N LEU A 515 -11.55 -0.94 10.23
CA LEU A 515 -10.10 -1.07 10.40
C LEU A 515 -9.46 0.11 11.14
N GLY A 516 -10.17 1.23 11.29
CA GLY A 516 -9.60 2.46 11.86
C GLY A 516 -8.67 3.20 10.89
N ILE A 517 -8.87 3.04 9.58
CA ILE A 517 -8.11 3.73 8.54
C ILE A 517 -8.81 5.06 8.26
N GLY A 518 -8.13 6.18 8.52
CA GLY A 518 -8.59 7.51 8.12
C GLY A 518 -8.56 7.67 6.59
N TYR A 519 -9.50 8.41 6.00
CA TYR A 519 -9.48 8.63 4.56
C TYR A 519 -10.17 9.92 4.16
N TYR A 520 -9.74 10.51 3.05
CA TYR A 520 -10.42 11.64 2.45
C TYR A 520 -11.75 11.20 1.82
N ARG A 521 -12.86 11.74 2.32
CA ARG A 521 -14.21 11.49 1.79
C ARG A 521 -14.47 12.37 0.55
N SER A 522 -13.79 12.06 -0.55
CA SER A 522 -13.94 12.80 -1.81
C SER A 522 -15.41 12.97 -2.21
N PRO A 523 -15.85 14.17 -2.61
CA PRO A 523 -17.22 14.41 -3.11
C PRO A 523 -17.49 13.70 -4.45
N GLN A 524 -16.45 13.20 -5.12
CA GLN A 524 -16.58 12.46 -6.39
C GLN A 524 -17.06 11.02 -6.20
N VAL A 525 -17.00 10.51 -4.97
CA VAL A 525 -17.29 9.11 -4.64
C VAL A 525 -18.59 9.03 -3.82
N PRO A 526 -19.55 8.17 -4.20
CA PRO A 526 -20.86 8.08 -3.54
C PRO A 526 -20.78 7.28 -2.24
N TRP A 527 -20.09 7.80 -1.23
CA TRP A 527 -19.90 7.11 0.05
C TRP A 527 -21.24 6.77 0.72
N PRO A 528 -21.38 5.58 1.32
CA PRO A 528 -22.54 5.28 2.15
C PRO A 528 -22.60 6.23 3.36
N ALA A 529 -23.80 6.50 3.84
CA ALA A 529 -24.00 7.25 5.09
C ALA A 529 -23.29 6.52 6.24
N SER A 530 -22.58 7.28 7.09
CA SER A 530 -21.98 6.75 8.31
C SER A 530 -23.08 6.19 9.21
N ARG A 531 -22.91 4.94 9.68
CA ARG A 531 -23.87 4.25 10.55
C ARG A 531 -23.60 4.54 12.02
#